data_AF-A0A6J0PJN8-F1
#
_entry.id   AF-A0A6J0PJN8-F1
#
_cell.length_a   1.000
_cell.length_b   1.000
_cell.length_c   1.000
_cell.angle_alpha   90.00
_cell.angle_beta   90.00
_cell.angle_gamma   90.00
#
_symmetry.space_group_name_H-M   'P 1'
#
loop_
_entity.id
_entity.type
_entity.pdbx_description
1 polymer ?
#
loop_
_entity_poly.entity_id
_entity_poly.type
_entity_poly.pdbx_seq_one_letter_code
_entity_poly.pdbx_strand_id
1 'polypeptide(L)'
;MLPLFSSPLPTETLFLSKEVAMAFLGASSGQVNYDPQILMRKAHAATSSVGSATVIIAMLEKNGTLKIANVGDCGLRVLRKGQVIFSTPPQEHYFDCPYQLSSEIIGQTYLDAMVCTIELMEGDTIVMGSDGLFDNVFDHEIVSTTSRFKDAVEAAKALADLARDNSMDVSFDSPYSIEARSRGFDVPLWKKILGRKLTGGKPDDITVIVGQVISSLNDKKTEEALLKQKDLS
;
A
#
# COMPACT_ATOMS: atom_id res chain seq x y z
N MET A 1 5.97 -33.24 0.08
CA MET A 1 6.73 -32.99 -1.16
C MET A 1 5.73 -33.08 -2.31
N LEU A 2 5.16 -31.95 -2.72
CA LEU A 2 4.18 -31.82 -3.79
C LEU A 2 4.63 -30.64 -4.68
N PRO A 3 4.40 -30.72 -6.00
CA PRO A 3 5.27 -30.10 -7.00
C PRO A 3 4.98 -28.60 -7.21
N LEU A 4 6.06 -27.84 -7.41
CA LEU A 4 6.06 -26.49 -7.95
C LEU A 4 5.56 -26.54 -9.40
N PHE A 5 4.30 -26.18 -9.65
CA PHE A 5 3.84 -25.84 -10.99
C PHE A 5 4.30 -24.41 -11.32
N SER A 6 5.33 -24.33 -12.15
CA SER A 6 5.76 -23.12 -12.84
C SER A 6 4.79 -22.80 -13.97
N SER A 7 3.93 -21.79 -13.79
CA SER A 7 3.36 -21.03 -14.90
C SER A 7 4.03 -19.65 -14.94
N PRO A 8 4.39 -19.11 -16.12
CA PRO A 8 5.02 -17.80 -16.22
C PRO A 8 3.94 -16.74 -15.99
N LEU A 9 3.89 -16.15 -14.80
CA LEU A 9 3.01 -15.00 -14.54
C LEU A 9 3.56 -13.78 -15.31
N PRO A 10 2.77 -13.12 -16.19
CA PRO A 10 3.27 -11.98 -16.97
C PRO A 10 3.38 -10.65 -16.20
N THR A 11 3.01 -10.58 -14.91
CA THR A 11 2.84 -9.32 -14.16
C THR A 11 2.94 -9.57 -12.66
N GLU A 12 3.49 -8.60 -11.93
CA GLU A 12 3.65 -8.66 -10.47
C GLU A 12 2.47 -7.95 -9.79
N THR A 13 1.83 -8.64 -8.83
CA THR A 13 0.69 -8.12 -8.07
C THR A 13 1.05 -8.07 -6.58
N LEU A 14 0.78 -6.94 -5.93
CA LEU A 14 1.00 -6.75 -4.49
C LEU A 14 -0.35 -6.74 -3.76
N PHE A 15 -0.43 -7.49 -2.65
CA PHE A 15 -1.63 -7.64 -1.84
C PHE A 15 -1.36 -7.28 -0.39
N LEU A 16 -2.23 -6.48 0.22
CA LEU A 16 -2.18 -6.22 1.66
C LEU A 16 -3.17 -7.07 2.48
N SER A 17 -4.06 -7.84 1.84
CA SER A 17 -4.90 -8.85 2.51
C SER A 17 -4.50 -10.26 2.08
N LYS A 18 -4.34 -11.15 3.07
CA LYS A 18 -4.04 -12.58 2.84
C LYS A 18 -5.16 -13.26 2.07
N GLU A 19 -6.41 -12.91 2.35
CA GLU A 19 -7.61 -13.46 1.72
C GLU A 19 -7.64 -13.07 0.24
N VAL A 20 -7.29 -11.83 -0.10
CA VAL A 20 -7.18 -11.36 -1.48
C VAL A 20 -6.04 -12.07 -2.23
N ALA A 21 -4.89 -12.24 -1.58
CA ALA A 21 -3.78 -12.99 -2.15
C ALA A 21 -4.17 -14.44 -2.46
N MET A 22 -4.90 -15.09 -1.55
CA MET A 22 -5.40 -16.46 -1.75
C MET A 22 -6.48 -16.55 -2.83
N ALA A 23 -7.38 -15.58 -2.91
CA ALA A 23 -8.38 -15.49 -3.97
C ALA A 23 -7.75 -15.26 -5.34
N PHE A 24 -6.66 -14.48 -5.43
CA PHE A 24 -5.90 -14.30 -6.67
C PHE A 24 -5.22 -15.59 -7.12
N LEU A 25 -4.62 -16.36 -6.20
CA LEU A 25 -4.03 -17.66 -6.52
C LEU A 25 -5.08 -18.70 -6.96
N GLY A 26 -6.31 -18.60 -6.46
CA GLY A 26 -7.43 -19.46 -6.84
C GLY A 26 -8.14 -19.05 -8.14
N ALA A 27 -8.04 -17.78 -8.55
CA ALA A 27 -8.61 -17.29 -9.79
C ALA A 27 -7.70 -17.67 -10.96
N SER A 28 -8.23 -18.38 -11.97
CA SER A 28 -7.49 -18.63 -13.20
C SER A 28 -7.09 -17.29 -13.85
N SER A 29 -5.79 -17.15 -14.15
CA SER A 29 -5.13 -15.93 -14.65
C SER A 29 -5.75 -15.31 -15.91
N GLY A 30 -6.71 -15.99 -16.56
CA GLY A 30 -7.45 -15.50 -17.72
C GLY A 30 -8.79 -14.77 -17.42
N GLN A 31 -9.30 -14.78 -16.18
CA GLN A 31 -10.63 -14.21 -15.88
C GLN A 31 -10.62 -12.87 -15.12
N VAL A 32 -9.48 -12.46 -14.58
CA VAL A 32 -9.32 -11.15 -13.92
C VAL A 32 -8.63 -10.28 -14.96
N ASN A 33 -9.38 -9.41 -15.63
CA ASN A 33 -8.89 -8.58 -16.74
C ASN A 33 -7.91 -7.48 -16.27
N TYR A 34 -6.89 -7.85 -15.48
CA TYR A 34 -5.92 -6.96 -14.82
C TYR A 34 -6.58 -5.70 -14.24
N ASP A 35 -7.69 -5.92 -13.54
CA ASP A 35 -8.51 -4.89 -12.93
C ASP A 35 -8.58 -5.16 -11.41
N PRO A 36 -7.94 -4.33 -10.59
CA PRO A 36 -7.89 -4.54 -9.15
C PRO A 36 -9.27 -4.42 -8.49
N GLN A 37 -10.19 -3.62 -9.03
CA GLN A 37 -11.54 -3.49 -8.50
C GLN A 37 -12.37 -4.76 -8.75
N ILE A 38 -12.23 -5.36 -9.94
CA ILE A 38 -12.89 -6.62 -10.26
C ILE A 38 -12.29 -7.79 -9.46
N LEU A 39 -10.97 -7.76 -9.21
CA LEU A 39 -10.35 -8.75 -8.32
C LEU A 39 -10.91 -8.64 -6.90
N MET A 40 -10.97 -7.42 -6.37
CA MET A 40 -11.55 -7.15 -5.05
C MET A 40 -12.96 -7.69 -4.94
N ARG A 41 -13.83 -7.43 -5.93
CA ARG A 41 -15.19 -7.97 -6.00
C ARG A 41 -15.22 -9.49 -5.90
N LYS A 42 -14.39 -10.18 -6.69
CA LYS A 42 -14.35 -11.65 -6.73
C LYS A 42 -13.82 -12.22 -5.41
N ALA A 43 -12.77 -11.62 -4.84
CA ALA A 43 -12.18 -12.04 -3.58
C ALA A 43 -13.17 -11.88 -2.41
N HIS A 44 -13.85 -10.73 -2.34
CA HIS A 44 -14.87 -10.48 -1.32
C HIS A 44 -16.02 -11.47 -1.42
N ALA A 45 -16.56 -11.69 -2.63
CA ALA A 45 -17.65 -12.65 -2.84
C ALA A 45 -17.27 -14.11 -2.53
N ALA A 46 -15.97 -14.46 -2.62
CA ALA A 46 -15.47 -15.79 -2.30
C ALA A 46 -15.12 -15.98 -0.81
N THR A 47 -15.11 -14.90 -0.02
CA THR A 47 -14.76 -14.94 1.40
C THR A 47 -15.97 -15.37 2.23
N SER A 48 -15.83 -16.48 2.96
CA SER A 48 -16.88 -17.01 3.84
C SER A 48 -16.62 -16.76 5.33
N SER A 49 -15.42 -16.28 5.68
CA SER A 49 -15.07 -15.89 7.04
C SER A 49 -15.91 -14.71 7.50
N VAL A 50 -16.35 -14.74 8.77
CA VAL A 50 -17.06 -13.62 9.38
C VAL A 50 -16.07 -12.54 9.80
N GLY A 51 -16.36 -11.29 9.46
CA GLY A 51 -15.54 -10.13 9.82
C GLY A 51 -15.60 -9.02 8.77
N SER A 52 -14.78 -8.00 8.98
CA SER A 52 -14.55 -6.92 8.01
C SER A 52 -13.06 -6.61 7.87
N ALA A 53 -12.69 -5.99 6.75
CA ALA A 53 -11.32 -5.60 6.49
C ALA A 53 -11.25 -4.34 5.61
N THR A 54 -10.22 -3.53 5.84
CA THR A 54 -9.72 -2.59 4.85
C THR A 54 -8.86 -3.35 3.85
N VAL A 55 -8.76 -2.85 2.62
CA VAL A 55 -8.06 -3.56 1.56
C VAL A 55 -7.52 -2.61 0.50
N ILE A 56 -6.26 -2.81 0.14
CA ILE A 56 -5.64 -2.19 -1.04
C ILE A 56 -5.05 -3.28 -1.94
N ILE A 57 -5.28 -3.13 -3.24
CA ILE A 57 -4.75 -4.00 -4.30
C ILE A 57 -4.01 -3.11 -5.30
N ALA A 58 -2.76 -3.46 -5.60
CA ALA A 58 -1.96 -2.78 -6.61
C ALA A 58 -1.44 -3.79 -7.65
N MET A 59 -1.67 -3.51 -8.93
CA MET A 59 -1.27 -4.35 -10.07
C MET A 59 -0.37 -3.54 -11.00
N LEU A 60 0.86 -4.00 -11.21
CA LEU A 60 1.80 -3.38 -12.14
C LEU A 60 1.75 -4.07 -13.50
N GLU A 61 1.42 -3.31 -14.53
CA GLU A 61 1.47 -3.76 -15.92
C GLU A 61 2.87 -3.59 -16.52
N LYS A 62 3.19 -4.37 -17.56
CA LYS A 62 4.51 -4.37 -18.22
C LYS A 62 4.89 -3.02 -18.83
N ASN A 63 3.90 -2.20 -19.18
CA ASN A 63 4.12 -0.86 -19.74
C ASN A 63 4.44 0.20 -18.68
N GLY A 64 4.48 -0.16 -17.39
CA GLY A 64 4.74 0.77 -16.29
C GLY A 64 3.48 1.32 -15.62
N THR A 65 2.29 0.97 -16.12
CA THR A 65 1.02 1.40 -15.54
C THR A 65 0.73 0.63 -14.24
N LEU A 66 0.66 1.33 -13.11
CA LEU A 66 0.23 0.76 -11.83
C LEU A 66 -1.26 1.08 -11.59
N LYS A 67 -2.09 0.03 -11.54
CA LYS A 67 -3.52 0.13 -11.25
C LYS A 67 -3.78 -0.19 -9.77
N ILE A 68 -4.57 0.64 -9.11
CA ILE A 68 -4.83 0.52 -7.68
C ILE A 68 -6.34 0.51 -7.43
N ALA A 69 -6.81 -0.35 -6.52
CA ALA A 69 -8.12 -0.25 -5.90
C ALA A 69 -7.98 -0.33 -4.37
N ASN A 70 -8.55 0.63 -3.65
CA ASN A 70 -8.52 0.73 -2.20
C ASN A 70 -9.94 0.81 -1.63
N VAL A 71 -10.20 0.16 -0.50
CA VAL A 71 -11.36 0.36 0.37
C VAL A 71 -10.82 0.48 1.79
N GLY A 72 -10.99 1.66 2.39
CA GLY A 72 -10.52 1.96 3.74
C GLY A 72 -9.29 2.85 3.78
N ASP A 73 -8.49 2.69 4.82
CA ASP A 73 -7.34 3.53 5.18
C ASP A 73 -5.98 2.83 5.02
N CYS A 74 -5.96 1.63 4.44
CA CYS A 74 -4.75 1.10 3.82
C CYS A 74 -4.17 2.14 2.84
N GLY A 75 -2.84 2.20 2.77
CA GLY A 75 -2.18 3.26 2.02
C GLY A 75 -1.13 2.76 1.04
N LEU A 76 -0.91 3.54 -0.01
CA LEU A 76 0.20 3.41 -0.94
C LEU A 76 0.86 4.77 -1.17
N ARG A 77 2.18 4.77 -1.26
CA ARG A 77 3.04 5.88 -1.67
C ARG A 77 3.91 5.46 -2.84
N VAL A 78 4.09 6.35 -3.80
CA VAL A 78 5.13 6.21 -4.83
C VAL A 78 6.20 7.25 -4.57
N LEU A 79 7.43 6.76 -4.40
CA LEU A 79 8.61 7.57 -4.15
C LEU A 79 9.43 7.66 -5.42
N ARG A 80 9.78 8.87 -5.84
CA ARG A 80 10.62 9.13 -7.00
C ARG A 80 11.61 10.23 -6.66
N LYS A 81 12.91 9.96 -6.84
CA LYS A 81 14.00 10.93 -6.60
C LYS A 81 13.92 11.62 -5.23
N GLY A 82 13.66 10.83 -4.18
CA GLY A 82 13.62 11.31 -2.80
C GLY A 82 12.38 12.15 -2.44
N GLN A 83 11.27 11.99 -3.18
CA GLN A 83 10.01 12.67 -2.92
C GLN A 83 8.84 11.71 -3.07
N VAL A 84 7.78 11.92 -2.29
CA VAL A 84 6.48 11.28 -2.51
C VAL A 84 5.82 11.98 -3.70
N ILE A 85 5.67 11.29 -4.83
CA ILE A 85 5.00 11.82 -6.02
C ILE A 85 3.52 11.44 -6.08
N PHE A 86 3.13 10.43 -5.30
CA PHE A 86 1.76 9.96 -5.22
C PHE A 86 1.47 9.36 -3.85
N SER A 87 0.25 9.60 -3.38
CA SER A 87 -0.28 9.10 -2.13
C SER A 87 -1.77 8.77 -2.32
N THR A 88 -2.20 7.60 -1.89
CA THR A 88 -3.63 7.25 -1.88
C THR A 88 -4.35 7.98 -0.76
N PRO A 89 -5.51 8.60 -1.01
CA PRO A 89 -6.34 9.16 0.06
C PRO A 89 -6.99 8.03 0.88
N PRO A 90 -7.05 8.14 2.22
CA PRO A 90 -7.83 7.22 3.05
C PRO A 90 -9.33 7.42 2.81
N GLN A 91 -10.12 6.36 3.03
CA GLN A 91 -11.58 6.37 2.96
C GLN A 91 -12.18 6.01 4.32
N GLU A 92 -12.98 6.92 4.87
CA GLU A 92 -13.55 6.80 6.21
C GLU A 92 -14.96 7.38 6.27
N HIS A 93 -15.77 6.89 7.20
CA HIS A 93 -17.08 7.48 7.54
C HIS A 93 -16.92 8.70 8.44
N TYR A 94 -15.99 8.59 9.39
CA TYR A 94 -15.52 9.61 10.31
C TYR A 94 -14.15 9.17 10.83
N PHE A 95 -13.45 10.06 11.54
CA PHE A 95 -12.11 9.80 12.05
C PHE A 95 -12.02 8.45 12.78
N ASP A 96 -11.04 7.62 12.38
CA ASP A 96 -10.77 6.29 12.94
C ASP A 96 -11.89 5.25 12.70
N CYS A 97 -12.76 5.50 11.71
CA CYS A 97 -13.80 4.58 11.25
C CYS A 97 -13.72 4.39 9.73
N PRO A 98 -12.84 3.50 9.24
CA PRO A 98 -12.60 3.33 7.82
C PRO A 98 -13.76 2.68 7.08
N TYR A 99 -13.76 2.86 5.76
CA TYR A 99 -14.54 2.03 4.86
C TYR A 99 -14.04 0.60 4.91
N GLN A 100 -14.93 -0.39 4.92
CA GLN A 100 -14.54 -1.79 5.04
C GLN A 100 -15.42 -2.71 4.20
N LEU A 101 -14.80 -3.72 3.60
CA LEU A 101 -15.53 -4.87 3.06
C LEU A 101 -15.89 -5.80 4.22
N SER A 102 -17.15 -6.22 4.29
CA SER A 102 -17.67 -6.99 5.43
C SER A 102 -18.42 -8.24 4.98
N SER A 103 -18.48 -9.25 5.84
CA SER A 103 -19.41 -10.38 5.71
C SER A 103 -20.87 -9.96 5.97
N GLU A 104 -21.09 -8.82 6.62
CA GLU A 104 -22.42 -8.27 6.87
C GLU A 104 -22.97 -7.52 5.65
N ILE A 105 -24.30 -7.47 5.54
CA ILE A 105 -24.99 -6.79 4.43
C ILE A 105 -24.79 -5.27 4.48
N ILE A 106 -24.58 -4.72 5.67
CA ILE A 106 -24.38 -3.28 5.91
C ILE A 106 -22.87 -3.03 5.90
N GLY A 107 -22.28 -2.88 4.71
CA GLY A 107 -20.86 -2.61 4.54
C GLY A 107 -20.56 -2.01 3.17
N GLN A 108 -19.31 -1.58 2.97
CA GLN A 108 -18.87 -1.15 1.65
C GLN A 108 -18.74 -2.36 0.72
N THR A 109 -18.81 -2.06 -0.57
CA THR A 109 -18.60 -3.00 -1.65
C THR A 109 -17.44 -2.54 -2.52
N TYR A 110 -17.03 -3.37 -3.47
CA TYR A 110 -16.04 -2.98 -4.48
C TYR A 110 -16.42 -1.70 -5.27
N LEU A 111 -17.71 -1.33 -5.32
CA LEU A 111 -18.17 -0.10 -5.98
C LEU A 111 -17.77 1.17 -5.23
N ASP A 112 -17.54 1.04 -3.92
CA ASP A 112 -17.11 2.13 -3.05
C ASP A 112 -15.58 2.31 -3.05
N ALA A 113 -14.86 1.43 -3.76
CA ALA A 113 -13.42 1.47 -3.85
C ALA A 113 -12.92 2.74 -4.56
N MET A 114 -11.91 3.38 -3.99
CA MET A 114 -11.09 4.34 -4.73
C MET A 114 -10.27 3.58 -5.77
N VAL A 115 -10.49 3.88 -7.05
CA VAL A 115 -9.74 3.28 -8.16
C VAL A 115 -8.89 4.37 -8.81
N CYS A 116 -7.60 4.11 -8.97
CA CYS A 116 -6.70 5.03 -9.64
C CYS A 116 -5.63 4.30 -10.44
N THR A 117 -4.94 5.06 -11.28
CA THR A 117 -3.86 4.56 -12.14
C THR A 117 -2.73 5.58 -12.17
N ILE A 118 -1.49 5.11 -12.08
CA ILE A 118 -0.29 5.95 -12.13
C ILE A 118 0.78 5.32 -13.01
N GLU A 119 1.45 6.14 -13.80
CA GLU A 119 2.59 5.74 -14.63
C GLU A 119 3.89 5.76 -13.81
N LEU A 120 4.50 4.59 -13.68
CA LEU A 120 5.76 4.41 -12.96
C LEU A 120 6.96 4.50 -13.91
N MET A 121 8.11 4.80 -13.33
CA MET A 121 9.40 4.86 -14.01
C MET A 121 10.39 3.89 -13.33
N GLU A 122 11.38 3.40 -14.09
CA GLU A 122 12.50 2.65 -13.51
C GLU A 122 13.14 3.48 -12.38
N GLY A 123 13.37 2.82 -11.25
CA GLY A 123 13.91 3.44 -10.03
C GLY A 123 12.85 4.02 -9.09
N ASP A 124 11.56 4.01 -9.44
CA ASP A 124 10.51 4.32 -8.48
C ASP A 124 10.44 3.25 -7.39
N THR A 125 10.11 3.70 -6.17
CA THR A 125 9.84 2.81 -5.03
C THR A 125 8.38 2.93 -4.63
N ILE A 126 7.68 1.81 -4.55
CA ILE A 126 6.32 1.71 -4.05
C ILE A 126 6.40 1.29 -2.58
N VAL A 127 5.73 2.02 -1.69
CA VAL A 127 5.53 1.64 -0.29
C VAL A 127 4.04 1.48 -0.07
N MET A 128 3.61 0.32 0.37
CA MET A 128 2.20 0.00 0.66
C MET A 128 2.10 -0.58 2.07
N GLY A 129 1.03 -0.28 2.80
CA GLY A 129 0.91 -0.68 4.20
C GLY A 129 -0.50 -0.56 4.77
N SER A 130 -0.67 -1.09 5.98
CA SER A 130 -1.86 -0.81 6.80
C SER A 130 -1.78 0.61 7.36
N ASP A 131 -2.89 1.10 7.90
CA ASP A 131 -2.96 2.31 8.71
C ASP A 131 -1.92 2.32 9.84
N GLY A 132 -1.64 1.17 10.47
CA GLY A 132 -0.57 1.04 11.48
C GLY A 132 0.81 1.58 11.04
N LEU A 133 1.13 1.58 9.74
CA LEU A 133 2.31 2.28 9.21
C LEU A 133 2.07 3.80 9.13
N PHE A 134 1.01 4.22 8.44
CA PHE A 134 0.79 5.61 8.06
C PHE A 134 0.33 6.51 9.23
N ASP A 135 -0.28 5.91 10.26
CA ASP A 135 -0.64 6.57 11.51
C ASP A 135 0.57 6.90 12.38
N ASN A 136 1.68 6.19 12.16
CA ASN A 136 2.87 6.21 13.03
C ASN A 136 4.15 6.67 12.33
N VAL A 137 4.16 6.87 11.02
CA VAL A 137 5.36 7.27 10.27
C VAL A 137 5.01 8.36 9.25
N PHE A 138 5.74 9.48 9.29
CA PHE A 138 5.54 10.56 8.34
C PHE A 138 6.12 10.22 6.95
N ASP A 139 5.54 10.81 5.90
CA ASP A 139 6.01 10.65 4.52
C ASP A 139 7.52 10.95 4.35
N HIS A 140 8.05 11.97 5.04
CA HIS A 140 9.47 12.29 4.99
C HIS A 140 10.35 11.24 5.67
N GLU A 141 9.85 10.58 6.72
CA GLU A 141 10.52 9.46 7.37
C GLU A 141 10.48 8.22 6.48
N ILE A 142 9.37 7.97 5.77
CA ILE A 142 9.26 6.90 4.77
C ILE A 142 10.33 7.08 3.68
N VAL A 143 10.43 8.29 3.13
CA VAL A 143 11.46 8.63 2.13
C VAL A 143 12.87 8.43 2.69
N SER A 144 13.16 8.98 3.86
CA SER A 144 14.49 8.89 4.45
C SER A 144 14.88 7.44 4.77
N THR A 145 13.96 6.64 5.29
CA THR A 145 14.18 5.24 5.66
C THR A 145 14.42 4.39 4.44
N THR A 146 13.55 4.47 3.42
CA THR A 146 13.71 3.70 2.18
C THR A 146 15.00 4.05 1.43
N SER A 147 15.42 5.32 1.43
CA SER A 147 16.64 5.74 0.75
C SER A 147 17.94 5.15 1.33
N ARG A 148 17.90 4.63 2.56
CA ARG A 148 19.07 4.04 3.24
C ARG A 148 19.34 2.60 2.81
N PHE A 149 18.38 1.95 2.17
CA PHE A 149 18.46 0.53 1.81
C PHE A 149 18.33 0.37 0.30
N LYS A 150 19.22 -0.46 -0.27
CA LYS A 150 19.07 -0.90 -1.68
C LYS A 150 18.11 -2.07 -1.81
N ASP A 151 18.01 -2.89 -0.77
CA ASP A 151 17.14 -4.05 -0.76
C ASP A 151 15.74 -3.68 -0.24
N ALA A 152 14.71 -4.10 -0.96
CA ALA A 152 13.32 -3.78 -0.62
C ALA A 152 12.84 -4.47 0.66
N VAL A 153 13.36 -5.67 0.98
CA VAL A 153 12.98 -6.39 2.20
C VAL A 153 13.59 -5.70 3.43
N GLU A 154 14.84 -5.26 3.34
CA GLU A 154 15.48 -4.46 4.39
C GLU A 154 14.73 -3.13 4.61
N ALA A 155 14.34 -2.45 3.53
CA ALA A 155 13.55 -1.22 3.62
C ALA A 155 12.18 -1.46 4.29
N ALA A 156 11.45 -2.51 3.88
CA ALA A 156 10.15 -2.85 4.46
C ALA A 156 10.26 -3.16 5.95
N LYS A 157 11.28 -3.93 6.34
CA LYS A 157 11.54 -4.25 7.74
C LYS A 157 11.88 -2.99 8.55
N ALA A 158 12.74 -2.12 8.03
CA ALA A 158 13.12 -0.88 8.72
C ALA A 158 11.92 0.05 8.92
N LEU A 159 11.02 0.15 7.95
CA LEU A 159 9.76 0.89 8.08
C LEU A 159 8.83 0.28 9.12
N ALA A 160 8.68 -1.05 9.14
CA ALA A 160 7.86 -1.73 10.13
C ALA A 160 8.42 -1.57 11.56
N ASP A 161 9.74 -1.65 11.73
CA ASP A 161 10.42 -1.41 12.99
C ASP A 161 10.21 0.04 13.47
N LEU A 162 10.38 1.03 12.58
CA LEU A 162 10.13 2.44 12.89
C LEU A 162 8.67 2.69 13.29
N ALA A 163 7.71 2.16 12.52
CA ALA A 163 6.30 2.29 12.83
C ALA A 163 5.95 1.69 14.20
N ARG A 164 6.50 0.52 14.53
CA ARG A 164 6.28 -0.14 15.83
C ARG A 164 6.87 0.68 16.98
N ASP A 165 8.09 1.19 16.82
CA ASP A 165 8.74 1.94 17.87
C ASP A 165 7.99 3.28 18.11
N ASN A 166 7.55 3.95 17.05
CA ASN A 166 6.72 5.16 17.12
C ASN A 166 5.32 4.87 17.70
N SER A 167 4.70 3.74 17.38
CA SER A 167 3.36 3.39 17.85
C SER A 167 3.28 3.23 19.37
N MET A 168 4.40 2.85 19.99
CA MET A 168 4.52 2.65 21.44
C MET A 168 5.02 3.90 22.19
N ASP A 169 5.47 4.94 21.48
CA ASP A 169 5.93 6.18 22.10
C ASP A 169 4.74 7.12 22.40
N VAL A 170 4.40 7.24 23.69
CA VAL A 170 3.32 8.10 24.19
C VAL A 170 3.59 9.61 24.06
N SER A 171 4.85 9.98 23.83
CA SER A 171 5.29 11.37 23.67
C SER A 171 5.42 11.79 22.21
N PHE A 172 5.42 10.84 21.29
CA PHE A 172 5.52 11.10 19.86
C PHE A 172 4.29 11.85 19.35
N ASP A 173 4.52 12.95 18.62
CA ASP A 173 3.44 13.70 17.97
C ASP A 173 3.13 13.06 16.61
N SER A 174 2.54 11.86 16.66
CA SER A 174 2.28 11.00 15.50
C SER A 174 1.36 11.63 14.46
N PRO A 175 1.42 11.18 13.18
CA PRO A 175 0.43 11.51 12.17
C PRO A 175 -1.02 11.36 12.68
N TYR A 176 -1.33 10.22 13.33
CA TYR A 176 -2.65 9.97 13.93
C TYR A 176 -3.03 11.04 14.96
N SER A 177 -2.15 11.33 15.92
CA SER A 177 -2.46 12.30 16.98
C SER A 177 -2.63 13.72 16.43
N ILE A 178 -1.88 14.09 15.40
CA ILE A 178 -2.04 15.36 14.68
C ILE A 178 -3.41 15.42 14.01
N GLU A 179 -3.80 14.36 13.31
CA GLU A 179 -5.10 14.30 12.64
C GLU A 179 -6.25 14.33 13.64
N ALA A 180 -6.20 13.52 14.70
CA ALA A 180 -7.19 13.49 15.78
C ALA A 180 -7.49 14.91 16.30
N ARG A 181 -6.44 15.68 16.59
CA ARG A 181 -6.58 17.07 17.04
C ARG A 181 -7.19 17.98 15.99
N SER A 182 -6.84 17.80 14.71
CA SER A 182 -7.42 18.56 13.60
C SER A 182 -8.93 18.30 13.44
N ARG A 183 -9.38 17.10 13.79
CA ARG A 183 -10.79 16.68 13.79
C ARG A 183 -11.53 17.03 15.09
N GLY A 184 -10.87 17.72 16.03
CA GLY A 184 -11.46 18.18 17.29
C GLY A 184 -11.33 17.20 18.46
N PHE A 185 -10.68 16.05 18.25
CA PHE A 185 -10.35 15.10 19.31
C PHE A 185 -9.04 15.52 19.98
N ASP A 186 -9.14 16.37 20.99
CA ASP A 186 -7.98 16.85 21.75
C ASP A 186 -8.30 16.95 23.24
N VAL A 187 -7.30 17.24 24.05
CA VAL A 187 -7.44 17.38 25.49
C VAL A 187 -8.39 18.54 25.85
N PRO A 188 -9.09 18.45 27.00
CA PRO A 188 -9.94 19.54 27.48
C PRO A 188 -9.21 20.89 27.56
N LEU A 189 -9.95 21.99 27.39
CA LEU A 189 -9.39 23.34 27.32
C LEU A 189 -8.43 23.68 28.48
N TRP A 190 -8.76 23.26 29.71
CA TRP A 190 -7.90 23.49 30.88
C TRP A 190 -6.52 22.82 30.75
N LYS A 191 -6.42 21.66 30.09
CA LYS A 191 -5.13 21.02 29.77
C LYS A 191 -4.39 21.75 28.65
N LYS A 192 -5.11 22.28 27.64
CA LYS A 192 -4.52 23.10 26.57
C LYS A 192 -3.88 24.38 27.11
N ILE A 193 -4.54 25.05 28.06
CA ILE A 193 -4.00 26.24 28.74
C ILE A 193 -2.67 25.92 29.48
N LEU A 194 -2.51 24.67 29.94
CA LEU A 194 -1.27 24.17 30.54
C LEU A 194 -0.24 23.69 29.50
N GLY A 195 -0.43 23.98 28.21
CA GLY A 195 0.46 23.59 27.13
C GLY A 195 0.42 22.11 26.75
N ARG A 196 -0.58 21.35 27.23
CA ARG A 196 -0.74 19.93 26.89
C ARG A 196 -1.59 19.78 25.62
N LYS A 197 -1.28 18.75 24.84
CA LYS A 197 -2.03 18.32 23.66
C LYS A 197 -2.15 16.79 23.68
N LEU A 198 -3.10 16.23 22.93
CA LEU A 198 -3.11 14.80 22.65
C LEU A 198 -1.82 14.44 21.90
N THR A 199 -1.03 13.51 22.42
CA THR A 199 0.17 12.94 21.79
C THR A 199 0.14 11.43 21.93
N GLY A 200 1.05 10.76 21.24
CA GLY A 200 1.27 9.34 21.28
C GLY A 200 1.16 8.71 19.90
N GLY A 201 1.93 7.66 19.66
CA GLY A 201 1.63 6.71 18.60
C GLY A 201 0.29 6.00 18.81
N LYS A 202 -0.18 5.33 17.76
CA LYS A 202 -1.37 4.46 17.76
C LYS A 202 -0.90 3.01 17.70
N PRO A 203 -0.91 2.25 18.81
CA PRO A 203 -0.60 0.83 18.79
C PRO A 203 -1.58 0.06 17.90
N ASP A 204 -1.08 -0.57 16.85
CA ASP A 204 -1.88 -1.27 15.84
C ASP A 204 -1.08 -2.39 15.15
N ASP A 205 -1.77 -3.23 14.38
CA ASP A 205 -1.13 -4.21 13.50
C ASP A 205 -0.45 -3.52 12.32
N ILE A 206 0.84 -3.80 12.14
CA ILE A 206 1.68 -3.14 11.13
C ILE A 206 2.01 -4.11 10.01
N THR A 207 1.53 -3.80 8.80
CA THR A 207 1.96 -4.47 7.57
C THR A 207 2.65 -3.47 6.66
N VAL A 208 3.81 -3.86 6.11
CA VAL A 208 4.59 -3.04 5.17
C VAL A 208 5.03 -3.89 3.99
N ILE A 209 4.82 -3.35 2.79
CA ILE A 209 5.26 -3.89 1.51
C ILE A 209 6.06 -2.81 0.80
N VAL A 210 7.25 -3.17 0.32
CA VAL A 210 8.08 -2.29 -0.50
C VAL A 210 8.37 -3.00 -1.83
N GLY A 211 8.14 -2.29 -2.94
CA GLY A 211 8.46 -2.74 -4.29
C GLY A 211 9.36 -1.72 -4.99
N GLN A 212 10.31 -2.19 -5.79
CA GLN A 212 11.15 -1.33 -6.63
C GLN A 212 10.85 -1.59 -8.10
N VAL A 213 10.61 -0.52 -8.85
CA VAL A 213 10.32 -0.62 -10.28
C VAL A 213 11.64 -0.79 -11.03
N ILE A 214 11.79 -1.94 -11.68
CA ILE A 214 12.96 -2.27 -12.48
C ILE A 214 12.57 -2.40 -13.95
N SER A 215 13.47 -2.04 -14.86
CA SER A 215 13.29 -2.33 -16.28
C SER A 215 13.25 -3.84 -16.52
N SER A 216 12.41 -4.30 -17.44
CA SER A 216 12.44 -5.69 -17.91
C SER A 216 13.78 -5.99 -18.63
N LEU A 217 14.39 -7.14 -18.32
CA LEU A 217 15.62 -7.62 -18.97
C LEU A 217 15.45 -7.81 -20.49
N ASN A 218 14.23 -8.01 -20.98
CA ASN A 218 13.93 -8.11 -22.40
C ASN A 218 13.97 -6.75 -23.11
N ASP A 219 13.65 -5.66 -22.41
CA ASP A 219 13.67 -4.32 -23.01
C ASP A 219 15.12 -3.86 -23.18
N LYS A 220 15.99 -4.15 -22.20
CA LYS A 220 17.44 -3.91 -22.28
C LYS A 220 18.10 -4.67 -23.44
N LYS A 221 17.76 -5.95 -23.64
CA LYS A 221 18.30 -6.74 -24.77
C LYS A 221 17.80 -6.25 -26.13
N THR A 222 16.53 -5.85 -26.21
CA THR A 222 15.94 -5.30 -27.44
C THR A 222 16.56 -3.95 -27.81
N GLU A 223 16.78 -3.09 -26.83
CA GLU A 223 17.42 -1.78 -27.01
C GLU A 223 18.89 -1.91 -27.41
N GLU A 224 19.65 -2.81 -26.77
CA GLU A 224 21.03 -3.14 -27.16
C GLU A 224 21.12 -3.72 -28.58
N ALA A 225 20.15 -4.54 -29.00
CA ALA A 225 20.09 -5.09 -30.34
C ALA A 225 19.81 -4.00 -31.40
N LEU A 226 18.90 -3.07 -31.11
CA LEU A 226 18.56 -1.94 -31.98
C LEU A 226 19.71 -0.93 -32.11
N LEU A 227 20.46 -0.67 -31.03
CA LEU A 227 21.63 0.20 -31.06
C LEU A 227 22.76 -0.40 -31.91
N LYS A 228 23.06 -1.69 -31.74
CA LYS A 228 24.05 -2.38 -32.58
C LYS A 228 23.70 -2.36 -34.06
N GLN A 229 22.41 -2.38 -34.41
CA GLN A 229 21.97 -2.37 -35.80
C GLN A 229 22.10 -0.99 -36.47
N LYS A 230 22.09 0.10 -35.68
CA LYS A 230 22.35 1.47 -36.17
C LYS A 230 23.84 1.78 -36.33
N ASP A 231 24.71 1.15 -35.55
CA ASP A 231 26.17 1.31 -35.70
C ASP A 231 26.74 0.52 -36.90
N LEU A 232 25.94 -0.37 -37.48
CA LEU A 232 26.30 -1.20 -38.65
C LEU A 232 25.74 -0.65 -39.99
N SER A 233 25.01 0.48 -39.96
CA SER A 233 24.42 1.15 -41.13
C SER A 233 25.05 2.52 -41.37
#